data_AF-A0AA48LZV3-F1
#
_entry.id   AF-A0AA48LZV3-F1
#
_cell.length_a   1.000
_cell.length_b   1.000
_cell.length_c   1.000
_cell.angle_alpha   90.00
_cell.angle_beta   90.00
_cell.angle_gamma   90.00
#
_symmetry.space_group_name_H-M   'P 1'
#
loop_
_entity.id
_entity.type
_entity.pdbx_description
1 polymer ?
#
loop_
_entity_poly.entity_id
_entity_poly.type
_entity_poly.pdbx_seq_one_letter_code
_entity_poly.pdbx_strand_id
1 'polypeptide(L)'
;MNKPVSPDFDARGAAAMFERYRREDSPRPAIWNETLDLILAHRSHRNYLDQPLPPGALETICAAAQSASTSSNLQVWSVVAVEDVDRKIRLSDLAGGQKHIRDCKLLLIWLCDLARLELLGKDKGRDAAALPYLEIFMTGVVDAALAAQNAVVALESLGLGCCYIGAMRNKPEEVAKELNLPPNVFAVFGMTIGVPDPAANAGVKPRLGQAAVLHREQYEYGDAQREAIETLDAVFKDFQKEQGLPEQGWIRQVLSRVRGTDAMSGRDRLREVLQKLGFELR
;
A
#
# COMPACT_ATOMS: atom_id res chain seq x y z
N MET A 1 23.64 31.22 34.27
CA MET A 1 23.28 29.81 34.06
C MET A 1 23.05 29.61 32.57
N ASN A 2 23.90 28.82 31.93
CA ASN A 2 23.79 28.50 30.51
C ASN A 2 22.48 27.75 30.30
N LYS A 3 21.57 28.29 29.48
CA LYS A 3 20.46 27.49 28.94
C LYS A 3 21.11 26.33 28.16
N PRO A 4 20.66 25.08 28.33
CA PRO A 4 21.11 24.00 27.47
C PRO A 4 20.82 24.41 26.02
N VAL A 5 21.84 24.36 25.17
CA VAL A 5 21.68 24.51 23.72
C VAL A 5 20.80 23.35 23.30
N SER A 6 19.55 23.64 22.91
CA SER A 6 18.70 22.62 22.29
C SER A 6 19.42 22.14 21.04
N PRO A 7 19.49 20.82 20.78
CA PRO A 7 20.15 20.31 19.58
C PRO A 7 19.58 20.95 18.31
N ASP A 8 20.41 21.12 17.28
CA ASP A 8 20.04 21.70 15.97
C ASP A 8 19.04 20.81 15.19
N PHE A 9 18.65 19.66 15.75
CA PHE A 9 17.72 18.70 15.18
C PHE A 9 16.81 18.08 16.25
N ASP A 10 15.63 17.61 15.83
CA ASP A 10 14.72 16.83 16.66
C ASP A 10 15.24 15.40 16.83
N ALA A 11 15.36 14.95 18.08
CA ALA A 11 15.92 13.64 18.41
C ALA A 11 15.04 12.46 17.95
N ARG A 12 13.71 12.60 17.98
CA ARG A 12 12.78 11.58 17.47
C ARG A 12 12.92 11.47 15.96
N GLY A 13 12.98 12.61 15.28
CA GLY A 13 13.18 12.67 13.84
C GLY A 13 14.50 12.04 13.40
N ALA A 14 15.59 12.33 14.09
CA ALA A 14 16.88 11.69 13.80
C ALA A 14 16.84 10.17 14.02
N ALA A 15 16.23 9.69 15.10
CA ALA A 15 16.07 8.26 15.37
C ALA A 15 15.20 7.56 14.31
N ALA A 16 14.08 8.16 13.91
CA ALA A 16 13.19 7.62 12.90
C ALA A 16 13.84 7.55 11.50
N MET A 17 14.65 8.56 11.15
CA MET A 17 15.42 8.57 9.91
C MET A 17 16.52 7.50 9.92
N PHE A 18 17.23 7.35 11.04
CA PHE A 18 18.20 6.27 11.22
C PHE A 18 17.52 4.90 11.10
N GLU A 19 16.40 4.66 11.76
CA GLU A 19 15.71 3.37 11.66
C GLU A 19 15.26 3.06 10.21
N ARG A 20 14.83 4.09 9.48
CA ARG A 20 14.34 3.96 8.09
C ARG A 20 15.45 3.64 7.08
N TYR A 21 16.63 4.24 7.24
CA TYR A 21 17.73 4.11 6.26
C TYR A 21 18.90 3.26 6.75
N ARG A 22 19.02 3.09 8.07
CA ARG A 22 20.11 2.42 8.81
C ARG A 22 21.49 2.92 8.41
N ARG A 23 21.63 4.25 8.35
CA ARG A 23 22.88 4.93 8.04
C ARG A 23 23.13 6.07 9.03
N GLU A 24 24.39 6.25 9.42
CA GLU A 24 24.82 7.33 10.33
C GLU A 24 24.63 8.74 9.73
N ASP A 25 24.71 8.84 8.39
CA ASP A 25 24.51 10.06 7.61
C ASP A 25 23.04 10.30 7.22
N SER A 26 22.10 9.57 7.83
CA SER A 26 20.67 9.81 7.61
C SER A 26 20.26 11.26 7.94
N PRO A 27 19.28 11.83 7.22
CA PRO A 27 18.81 13.20 7.50
C PRO A 27 18.41 13.40 8.96
N ARG A 28 18.72 14.57 9.53
CA ARG A 28 18.39 14.93 10.91
C ARG A 28 17.49 16.18 10.88
N PRO A 29 16.16 16.01 10.85
CA PRO A 29 15.24 17.12 10.65
C PRO A 29 15.17 18.00 11.91
N ALA A 30 15.07 19.33 11.71
CA ALA A 30 14.85 20.28 12.81
C ALA A 30 13.38 20.36 13.23
N ILE A 31 12.45 20.05 12.33
CA ILE A 31 11.00 20.12 12.57
C ILE A 31 10.44 18.69 12.55
N TRP A 32 9.65 18.36 13.56
CA TRP A 32 9.07 17.04 13.73
C TRP A 32 7.72 17.08 14.46
N ASN A 33 6.84 16.11 14.18
CA ASN A 33 5.53 15.98 14.83
C ASN A 33 5.08 14.51 14.92
N GLU A 34 3.98 14.28 15.63
CA GLU A 34 3.45 12.93 15.89
C GLU A 34 2.97 12.21 14.62
N THR A 35 2.49 12.94 13.61
CA THR A 35 2.13 12.35 12.32
C THR A 35 3.36 11.77 11.62
N LEU A 36 4.51 12.43 11.72
CA LEU A 36 5.76 11.93 11.18
C LEU A 36 6.28 10.70 11.96
N ASP A 37 6.06 10.64 13.28
CA ASP A 37 6.35 9.43 14.07
C ASP A 37 5.60 8.22 13.48
N LEU A 38 4.30 8.36 13.23
CA LEU A 38 3.47 7.29 12.67
C LEU A 38 3.94 6.87 11.27
N ILE A 39 4.09 7.84 10.35
CA ILE A 39 4.46 7.55 8.95
C ILE A 39 5.83 6.87 8.88
N LEU A 40 6.83 7.35 9.63
CA LEU A 40 8.16 6.77 9.58
C LEU A 40 8.28 5.46 10.37
N ALA A 41 7.44 5.21 11.37
CA ALA A 41 7.36 3.94 12.08
C ALA A 41 6.59 2.84 11.33
N HIS A 42 5.98 3.15 10.18
CA HIS A 42 5.19 2.21 9.38
C HIS A 42 5.95 0.90 9.10
N ARG A 43 5.26 -0.20 9.39
CA ARG A 43 5.64 -1.57 9.06
C ARG A 43 4.39 -2.41 8.84
N SER A 44 4.45 -3.33 7.88
CA SER A 44 3.29 -4.16 7.57
C SER A 44 3.14 -5.29 8.58
N HIS A 45 1.98 -5.35 9.23
CA HIS A 45 1.63 -6.40 10.17
C HIS A 45 0.95 -7.56 9.43
N ARG A 46 1.37 -8.80 9.71
CA ARG A 46 0.81 -10.04 9.12
C ARG A 46 0.40 -11.06 10.17
N ASN A 47 0.38 -10.65 11.42
CA ASN A 47 -0.02 -11.45 12.56
C ASN A 47 -0.90 -10.54 13.41
N TYR A 48 -2.08 -11.03 13.73
CA TYR A 48 -3.10 -10.26 14.42
C TYR A 48 -3.61 -11.07 15.61
N LEU A 49 -3.93 -10.37 16.69
CA LEU A 49 -4.65 -10.96 17.82
C LEU A 49 -6.10 -11.24 17.43
N ASP A 50 -6.71 -12.22 18.09
CA ASP A 50 -8.14 -12.53 17.97
C ASP A 50 -9.00 -11.50 18.74
N GLN A 51 -8.87 -10.22 18.39
CA GLN A 51 -9.56 -9.11 19.04
C GLN A 51 -10.36 -8.31 18.02
N PRO A 52 -11.61 -7.91 18.33
CA PRO A 52 -12.40 -7.08 17.42
C PRO A 52 -11.74 -5.72 17.19
N LEU A 53 -12.09 -5.06 16.08
CA LEU A 53 -11.72 -3.67 15.88
C LEU A 53 -12.47 -2.76 16.87
N PRO A 54 -11.93 -1.59 17.24
CA PRO A 54 -12.65 -0.60 18.02
C PRO A 54 -14.01 -0.25 17.38
N PRO A 55 -15.07 -0.04 18.17
CA PRO A 55 -16.35 0.41 17.64
C PRO A 55 -16.19 1.69 16.82
N GLY A 56 -16.83 1.77 15.65
CA GLY A 56 -16.74 2.94 14.76
C GLY A 56 -15.44 3.06 13.96
N ALA A 57 -14.51 2.10 14.10
CA ALA A 57 -13.21 2.17 13.41
C ALA A 57 -13.41 2.19 11.90
N LEU A 58 -14.25 1.32 11.33
CA LEU A 58 -14.47 1.24 9.88
C LEU A 58 -14.98 2.57 9.30
N GLU A 59 -15.96 3.18 9.95
CA GLU A 59 -16.54 4.46 9.56
C GLU A 59 -15.50 5.58 9.64
N THR A 60 -14.72 5.62 10.72
CA THR A 60 -13.63 6.59 10.90
C THR A 60 -12.55 6.44 9.82
N ILE A 61 -12.15 5.20 9.51
CA ILE A 61 -11.17 4.88 8.46
C ILE A 61 -11.70 5.28 7.09
N CYS A 62 -12.99 5.02 6.82
CA CYS A 62 -13.63 5.40 5.56
C CYS A 62 -13.63 6.92 5.38
N ALA A 63 -13.99 7.69 6.42
CA ALA A 63 -13.95 9.15 6.38
C ALA A 63 -12.53 9.70 6.17
N ALA A 64 -11.52 9.11 6.82
CA ALA A 64 -10.12 9.46 6.59
C ALA A 64 -9.68 9.19 5.15
N ALA A 65 -10.08 8.03 4.59
CA ALA A 65 -9.82 7.67 3.20
C ALA A 65 -10.48 8.65 2.21
N GLN A 66 -11.75 9.00 2.46
CA GLN A 66 -12.50 9.99 1.67
C GLN A 66 -11.94 11.41 1.74
N SER A 67 -11.11 11.70 2.74
CA SER A 67 -10.45 13.00 2.89
C SER A 67 -9.17 13.14 2.05
N ALA A 68 -8.81 12.13 1.24
CA ALA A 68 -7.71 12.22 0.30
C ALA A 68 -8.05 13.15 -0.87
N SER A 69 -7.03 13.80 -1.45
CA SER A 69 -7.18 14.50 -2.73
C SER A 69 -7.64 13.53 -3.83
N THR A 70 -8.51 13.99 -4.72
CA THR A 70 -9.00 13.20 -5.86
C THR A 70 -9.00 14.06 -7.12
N SER A 71 -8.63 13.47 -8.26
CA SER A 71 -8.54 14.21 -9.52
C SER A 71 -9.91 14.76 -9.91
N SER A 72 -10.00 16.08 -10.11
CA SER A 72 -11.23 16.79 -10.47
C SER A 72 -12.45 16.46 -9.57
N ASN A 73 -12.19 16.04 -8.33
CA ASN A 73 -13.21 15.55 -7.39
C ASN A 73 -14.10 14.40 -7.94
N LEU A 74 -13.58 13.62 -8.90
CA LEU A 74 -14.33 12.52 -9.55
C LEU A 74 -14.63 11.37 -8.57
N GLN A 75 -13.78 11.18 -7.56
CA GLN A 75 -13.90 10.12 -6.55
C GLN A 75 -14.09 8.74 -7.18
N VAL A 76 -13.27 8.39 -8.18
CA VAL A 76 -13.43 7.17 -9.01
C VAL A 76 -12.83 5.92 -8.35
N TRP A 77 -13.19 5.74 -7.08
CA TRP A 77 -12.78 4.63 -6.25
C TRP A 77 -13.93 4.19 -5.33
N SER A 78 -13.85 2.93 -4.91
CA SER A 78 -14.74 2.31 -3.93
C SER A 78 -13.92 1.43 -2.99
N VAL A 79 -14.50 1.05 -1.85
CA VAL A 79 -13.91 0.05 -0.96
C VAL A 79 -14.98 -0.95 -0.50
N VAL A 80 -14.66 -2.24 -0.55
CA VAL A 80 -15.52 -3.31 -0.02
C VAL A 80 -14.92 -3.79 1.30
N ALA A 81 -15.71 -3.72 2.37
CA ALA A 81 -15.39 -4.35 3.64
C ALA A 81 -15.80 -5.83 3.62
N VAL A 82 -14.83 -6.71 3.86
CA VAL A 82 -15.05 -8.16 3.95
C VAL A 82 -14.74 -8.61 5.38
N GLU A 83 -15.81 -8.93 6.12
CA GLU A 83 -15.75 -9.42 7.49
C GLU A 83 -16.09 -10.92 7.59
N ASP A 84 -16.90 -11.41 6.66
CA ASP A 84 -17.30 -12.83 6.54
C ASP A 84 -16.07 -13.75 6.46
N VAL A 85 -16.02 -14.72 7.36
CA VAL A 85 -14.87 -15.63 7.52
C VAL A 85 -14.69 -16.49 6.27
N ASP A 86 -15.76 -17.05 5.75
CA ASP A 86 -15.70 -17.93 4.58
C ASP A 86 -15.27 -17.18 3.31
N ARG A 87 -15.75 -15.94 3.13
CA ARG A 87 -15.30 -15.05 2.05
C ARG A 87 -13.84 -14.68 2.18
N LYS A 88 -13.33 -14.39 3.39
CA LYS A 88 -11.88 -14.16 3.61
C LYS A 88 -11.04 -15.39 3.26
N ILE A 89 -11.52 -16.60 3.58
CA ILE A 89 -10.84 -17.85 3.20
C ILE A 89 -10.76 -17.97 1.67
N ARG A 90 -11.88 -17.80 0.96
CA ARG A 90 -11.90 -17.86 -0.52
C ARG A 90 -10.99 -16.80 -1.15
N LEU A 91 -11.05 -15.55 -0.68
CA LEU A 91 -10.18 -14.48 -1.15
C LEU A 91 -8.70 -14.73 -0.82
N SER A 92 -8.40 -15.36 0.32
CA SER A 92 -7.04 -15.79 0.65
C SER A 92 -6.51 -16.80 -0.36
N ASP A 93 -7.33 -17.78 -0.76
CA ASP A 93 -6.95 -18.79 -1.75
C ASP A 93 -6.68 -18.16 -3.13
N LEU A 94 -7.50 -17.19 -3.54
CA LEU A 94 -7.27 -16.41 -4.76
C LEU A 94 -5.99 -15.56 -4.69
N ALA A 95 -5.59 -15.13 -3.49
CA ALA A 95 -4.39 -14.35 -3.21
C ALA A 95 -3.17 -15.20 -2.81
N GLY A 96 -3.15 -16.49 -3.17
CA GLY A 96 -2.00 -17.37 -2.94
C GLY A 96 -1.94 -17.97 -1.53
N GLY A 97 -3.08 -18.16 -0.87
CA GLY A 97 -3.18 -18.82 0.43
C GLY A 97 -2.57 -18.03 1.59
N GLN A 98 -2.52 -16.70 1.48
CA GLN A 98 -1.88 -15.86 2.49
C GLN A 98 -2.66 -15.89 3.82
N LYS A 99 -2.05 -16.52 4.83
CA LYS A 99 -2.65 -16.76 6.17
C LYS A 99 -3.21 -15.50 6.82
N HIS A 100 -2.50 -14.37 6.72
CA HIS A 100 -2.91 -13.11 7.32
C HIS A 100 -4.21 -12.52 6.75
N ILE A 101 -4.65 -12.95 5.57
CA ILE A 101 -5.99 -12.60 5.04
C ILE A 101 -7.09 -13.36 5.79
N ARG A 102 -6.80 -14.61 6.20
CA ARG A 102 -7.75 -15.44 6.95
C ARG A 102 -7.86 -14.97 8.39
N ASP A 103 -6.73 -14.61 8.99
CA ASP A 103 -6.62 -14.25 10.41
C ASP A 103 -7.03 -12.81 10.72
N CYS A 104 -6.98 -11.89 9.75
CA CYS A 104 -7.33 -10.50 10.01
C CYS A 104 -8.81 -10.36 10.38
N LYS A 105 -9.18 -9.32 11.13
CA LYS A 105 -10.59 -9.08 11.45
C LYS A 105 -11.35 -8.54 10.27
N LEU A 106 -10.74 -7.57 9.59
CA LEU A 106 -11.32 -6.89 8.45
C LEU A 106 -10.36 -7.00 7.26
N LEU A 107 -10.91 -7.32 6.10
CA LEU A 107 -10.22 -7.20 4.83
C LEU A 107 -10.91 -6.12 4.02
N LEU A 108 -10.22 -5.03 3.71
CA LEU A 108 -10.70 -4.00 2.78
C LEU A 108 -10.19 -4.31 1.38
N ILE A 109 -11.08 -4.29 0.38
CA ILE A 109 -10.71 -4.41 -1.03
C ILE A 109 -10.92 -3.06 -1.70
N TRP A 110 -9.83 -2.44 -2.13
CA TRP A 110 -9.81 -1.10 -2.71
C TRP A 110 -9.96 -1.19 -4.23
N LEU A 111 -10.90 -0.44 -4.76
CA LEU A 111 -11.39 -0.57 -6.12
C LEU A 111 -11.12 0.69 -6.93
N CYS A 112 -10.69 0.52 -8.18
CA CYS A 112 -10.94 1.49 -9.24
C CYS A 112 -12.42 1.32 -9.63
N ASP A 113 -13.23 2.37 -9.49
CA ASP A 113 -14.69 2.33 -9.70
C ASP A 113 -15.10 3.42 -10.69
N LEU A 114 -15.20 3.03 -11.96
CA LEU A 114 -15.72 3.89 -13.03
C LEU A 114 -17.22 3.65 -13.26
N ALA A 115 -17.76 2.52 -12.79
CA ALA A 115 -19.17 2.18 -12.89
C ALA A 115 -20.07 3.24 -12.23
N ARG A 116 -19.64 3.84 -11.11
CA ARG A 116 -20.39 4.92 -10.46
C ARG A 116 -20.70 6.08 -11.42
N LEU A 117 -19.70 6.55 -12.17
CA LEU A 117 -19.88 7.65 -13.12
C LEU A 117 -20.63 7.20 -14.37
N GLU A 118 -20.45 5.96 -14.82
CA GLU A 118 -21.19 5.40 -15.94
C GLU A 118 -22.69 5.34 -15.64
N LEU A 119 -23.05 4.82 -14.46
CA LEU A 119 -24.43 4.74 -13.98
C LEU A 119 -25.03 6.14 -13.78
N LEU A 120 -24.29 7.06 -13.18
CA LEU A 120 -24.71 8.45 -13.02
C LEU A 120 -24.97 9.13 -14.38
N GLY A 121 -24.10 8.90 -15.37
CA GLY A 121 -24.28 9.38 -16.74
C GLY A 121 -25.59 8.89 -17.34
N LYS A 122 -25.83 7.57 -17.29
CA LYS A 122 -27.08 6.94 -17.76
C LYS A 122 -28.31 7.52 -17.06
N ASP A 123 -28.30 7.62 -15.73
CA ASP A 123 -29.40 8.14 -14.92
C ASP A 123 -29.72 9.61 -15.22
N LYS A 124 -28.72 10.39 -15.64
CA LYS A 124 -28.87 11.81 -15.97
C LYS A 124 -28.96 12.06 -17.48
N GLY A 125 -29.01 11.03 -18.31
CA GLY A 125 -29.04 11.17 -19.77
C GLY A 125 -27.82 11.90 -20.33
N ARG A 126 -26.65 11.72 -19.70
CA ARG A 126 -25.36 12.32 -20.10
C ARG A 126 -24.37 11.24 -20.49
N ASP A 127 -23.64 11.50 -21.56
CA ASP A 127 -22.59 10.61 -22.03
C ASP A 127 -21.39 10.61 -21.05
N ALA A 128 -20.75 9.45 -20.92
CA ALA A 128 -19.57 9.19 -20.12
C ALA A 128 -18.40 8.70 -21.00
N ALA A 129 -18.32 9.18 -22.24
CA ALA A 129 -17.37 8.76 -23.27
C ALA A 129 -15.87 8.89 -22.93
N ALA A 130 -15.52 9.56 -21.83
CA ALA A 130 -14.15 9.59 -21.33
C ALA A 130 -13.76 8.32 -20.55
N LEU A 131 -14.71 7.62 -19.91
CA LEU A 131 -14.44 6.44 -19.07
C LEU A 131 -13.67 5.30 -19.78
N PRO A 132 -13.87 5.05 -21.10
CA PRO A 132 -13.11 4.02 -21.83
C PRO A 132 -11.61 4.29 -22.00
N TYR A 133 -11.12 5.52 -21.80
CA TYR A 133 -9.71 5.87 -22.01
C TYR A 133 -8.83 5.44 -20.84
N LEU A 134 -7.60 5.01 -21.16
CA LEU A 134 -6.60 4.58 -20.16
C LEU A 134 -6.38 5.63 -19.05
N GLU A 135 -6.48 6.92 -19.38
CA GLU A 135 -6.31 8.02 -18.43
C GLU A 135 -7.29 7.95 -17.25
N ILE A 136 -8.57 7.61 -17.50
CA ILE A 136 -9.56 7.54 -16.43
C ILE A 136 -9.36 6.30 -15.56
N PHE A 137 -8.92 5.19 -16.16
CA PHE A 137 -8.48 4.03 -15.39
C PHE A 137 -7.28 4.34 -14.49
N MET A 138 -6.26 5.03 -15.03
CA MET A 138 -5.12 5.50 -14.24
C MET A 138 -5.56 6.41 -13.09
N THR A 139 -6.47 7.34 -13.36
CA THR A 139 -7.06 8.21 -12.33
C THR A 139 -7.70 7.39 -11.21
N GLY A 140 -8.53 6.38 -11.53
CA GLY A 140 -9.15 5.54 -10.51
C GLY A 140 -8.18 4.69 -9.70
N VAL A 141 -7.09 4.22 -10.31
CA VAL A 141 -6.01 3.52 -9.60
C VAL A 141 -5.29 4.45 -8.62
N VAL A 142 -5.00 5.69 -9.02
CA VAL A 142 -4.35 6.70 -8.16
C VAL A 142 -5.28 7.12 -7.02
N ASP A 143 -6.55 7.45 -7.31
CA ASP A 143 -7.54 7.81 -6.30
C ASP A 143 -7.67 6.71 -5.23
N ALA A 144 -7.77 5.44 -5.63
CA ALA A 144 -7.82 4.30 -4.70
C ALA A 144 -6.55 4.17 -3.84
N ALA A 145 -5.37 4.43 -4.41
CA ALA A 145 -4.10 4.38 -3.70
C ALA A 145 -3.95 5.50 -2.67
N LEU A 146 -4.38 6.73 -3.01
CA LEU A 146 -4.36 7.87 -2.09
C LEU A 146 -5.33 7.67 -0.92
N ALA A 147 -6.56 7.25 -1.22
CA ALA A 147 -7.57 6.95 -0.21
C ALA A 147 -7.09 5.83 0.73
N ALA A 148 -6.50 4.75 0.18
CA ALA A 148 -5.96 3.66 0.97
C ALA A 148 -4.79 4.11 1.86
N GLN A 149 -3.90 4.98 1.38
CA GLN A 149 -2.76 5.43 2.17
C GLN A 149 -3.19 6.36 3.32
N ASN A 150 -4.22 7.19 3.13
CA ASN A 150 -4.85 7.91 4.24
C ASN A 150 -5.44 6.95 5.27
N ALA A 151 -6.11 5.88 4.83
CA ALA A 151 -6.60 4.84 5.72
C ALA A 151 -5.49 4.17 6.52
N VAL A 152 -4.31 3.91 5.93
CA VAL A 152 -3.15 3.36 6.67
C VAL A 152 -2.73 4.26 7.81
N VAL A 153 -2.57 5.57 7.55
CA VAL A 153 -2.16 6.53 8.58
C VAL A 153 -3.18 6.60 9.71
N ALA A 154 -4.48 6.60 9.37
CA ALA A 154 -5.56 6.58 10.36
C ALA A 154 -5.62 5.25 11.15
N LEU A 155 -5.39 4.12 10.50
CA LEU A 155 -5.33 2.82 11.16
C LEU A 155 -4.20 2.77 12.19
N GLU A 156 -3.00 3.18 11.79
CA GLU A 156 -1.83 3.15 12.66
C GLU A 156 -1.95 4.16 13.81
N SER A 157 -2.61 5.31 13.60
CA SER A 157 -2.88 6.26 14.68
C SER A 157 -3.85 5.72 15.74
N LEU A 158 -4.73 4.78 15.35
CA LEU A 158 -5.64 4.05 16.25
C LEU A 158 -5.00 2.80 16.86
N GLY A 159 -3.70 2.56 16.65
CA GLY A 159 -2.98 1.39 17.14
C GLY A 159 -3.30 0.09 16.39
N LEU A 160 -3.95 0.16 15.22
CA LEU A 160 -4.24 -0.99 14.37
C LEU A 160 -3.09 -1.25 13.40
N GLY A 161 -2.88 -2.51 13.06
CA GLY A 161 -1.91 -2.94 12.05
C GLY A 161 -2.58 -3.23 10.73
N CYS A 162 -1.87 -2.97 9.63
CA CYS A 162 -2.34 -3.32 8.31
C CYS A 162 -1.26 -3.91 7.39
N CYS A 163 -1.70 -4.57 6.31
CA CYS A 163 -0.83 -4.99 5.21
C CYS A 163 -1.57 -4.94 3.88
N TYR A 164 -0.99 -4.28 2.88
CA TYR A 164 -1.48 -4.32 1.50
C TYR A 164 -1.33 -5.71 0.87
N ILE A 165 -2.31 -6.09 0.07
CA ILE A 165 -2.43 -7.38 -0.62
C ILE A 165 -2.55 -7.15 -2.12
N GLY A 166 -1.41 -6.91 -2.77
CA GLY A 166 -1.35 -6.81 -4.24
C GLY A 166 -1.66 -8.13 -4.97
N ALA A 167 -1.68 -9.25 -4.23
CA ALA A 167 -2.02 -10.58 -4.75
C ALA A 167 -3.51 -10.75 -5.08
N MET A 168 -4.37 -9.79 -4.71
CA MET A 168 -5.75 -9.74 -5.23
C MET A 168 -5.79 -9.65 -6.76
N ARG A 169 -4.67 -9.25 -7.39
CA ARG A 169 -4.52 -9.23 -8.85
C ARG A 169 -4.03 -10.55 -9.45
N ASN A 170 -3.77 -11.61 -8.65
CA ASN A 170 -3.34 -12.90 -9.20
C ASN A 170 -4.46 -13.61 -9.97
N LYS A 171 -5.71 -13.44 -9.51
CA LYS A 171 -6.93 -14.02 -10.09
C LYS A 171 -8.04 -12.97 -10.16
N PRO A 172 -7.89 -11.92 -10.99
CA PRO A 172 -8.74 -10.74 -10.87
C PRO A 172 -10.19 -10.98 -11.32
N GLU A 173 -10.40 -11.85 -12.31
CA GLU A 173 -11.75 -12.24 -12.78
C GLU A 173 -12.51 -12.95 -11.64
N GLU A 174 -11.85 -13.85 -10.92
CA GLU A 174 -12.43 -14.58 -9.80
C GLU A 174 -12.66 -13.69 -8.57
N VAL A 175 -11.76 -12.75 -8.28
CA VAL A 175 -11.97 -11.75 -7.23
C VAL A 175 -13.18 -10.87 -7.55
N ALA A 176 -13.31 -10.41 -8.81
CA ALA A 176 -14.47 -9.64 -9.25
C ALA A 176 -15.77 -10.43 -9.09
N LYS A 177 -15.76 -11.72 -9.45
CA LYS A 177 -16.91 -12.62 -9.25
C LYS A 177 -17.26 -12.82 -7.78
N GLU A 178 -16.26 -13.07 -6.92
CA GLU A 178 -16.46 -13.28 -5.48
C GLU A 178 -17.10 -12.06 -4.81
N LEU A 179 -16.71 -10.85 -5.24
CA LEU A 179 -17.23 -9.59 -4.71
C LEU A 179 -18.45 -9.06 -5.47
N ASN A 180 -18.93 -9.78 -6.49
CA ASN A 180 -20.02 -9.35 -7.37
C ASN A 180 -19.79 -7.93 -7.94
N LEU A 181 -18.58 -7.65 -8.41
CA LEU A 181 -18.24 -6.36 -9.00
C LEU A 181 -18.92 -6.21 -10.37
N PRO A 182 -19.54 -5.05 -10.66
CA PRO A 182 -20.06 -4.78 -12.00
C PRO A 182 -18.92 -4.52 -13.00
N PRO A 183 -19.22 -4.47 -14.31
CA PRO A 183 -18.27 -3.97 -15.30
C PRO A 183 -17.72 -2.60 -14.90
N ASN A 184 -16.50 -2.28 -15.33
CA ASN A 184 -15.81 -1.02 -15.02
C ASN A 184 -15.48 -0.83 -13.52
N VAL A 185 -15.37 -1.93 -12.78
CA VAL A 185 -14.86 -1.95 -11.40
C VAL A 185 -13.76 -3.01 -11.26
N PHE A 186 -12.61 -2.62 -10.70
CA PHE A 186 -11.43 -3.47 -10.59
C PHE A 186 -10.79 -3.40 -9.21
N ALA A 187 -10.52 -4.56 -8.61
CA ALA A 187 -9.80 -4.66 -7.34
C ALA A 187 -8.31 -4.32 -7.51
N VAL A 188 -7.91 -3.11 -7.13
CA VAL A 188 -6.53 -2.64 -7.22
C VAL A 188 -5.65 -3.40 -6.23
N PHE A 189 -6.08 -3.53 -4.98
CA PHE A 189 -5.42 -4.34 -3.95
C PHE A 189 -6.37 -4.60 -2.77
N GLY A 190 -6.05 -5.62 -1.97
CA GLY A 190 -6.64 -5.79 -0.65
C GLY A 190 -5.81 -5.10 0.44
N MET A 191 -6.36 -5.02 1.65
CA MET A 191 -5.68 -4.54 2.85
C MET A 191 -6.22 -5.30 4.06
N THR A 192 -5.37 -6.08 4.72
CA THR A 192 -5.72 -6.77 5.97
C THR A 192 -5.61 -5.80 7.13
N ILE A 193 -6.53 -5.89 8.10
CA ILE A 193 -6.59 -5.01 9.27
C ILE A 193 -6.89 -5.83 10.52
N GLY A 194 -6.17 -5.54 11.60
CA GLY A 194 -6.40 -6.15 12.91
C GLY A 194 -5.52 -5.52 13.99
N VAL A 195 -5.74 -5.93 15.24
CA VAL A 195 -4.85 -5.58 16.34
C VAL A 195 -3.53 -6.33 16.15
N PRO A 196 -2.38 -5.66 16.01
CA PRO A 196 -1.09 -6.33 15.83
C PRO A 196 -0.80 -7.30 16.98
N ASP A 197 -0.28 -8.49 16.65
CA ASP A 197 0.30 -9.37 17.65
C ASP A 197 1.68 -8.82 18.10
N PRO A 198 1.86 -8.38 19.36
CA PRO A 198 3.13 -7.86 19.85
C PRO A 198 4.24 -8.92 19.92
N ALA A 199 3.90 -10.22 19.89
CA ALA A 199 4.88 -11.29 19.79
C ALA A 199 5.42 -11.47 18.37
N ALA A 200 4.78 -10.87 17.35
CA ALA A 200 5.24 -10.95 15.98
C ALA A 200 6.43 -10.01 15.74
N ASN A 201 7.47 -10.53 15.11
CA ASN A 201 8.64 -9.75 14.71
C ASN A 201 8.33 -8.92 13.45
N ALA A 202 7.73 -7.75 13.63
CA ALA A 202 7.48 -6.78 12.57
C ALA A 202 8.43 -5.58 12.73
N GLY A 203 9.54 -5.59 11.99
CA GLY A 203 10.51 -4.49 11.97
C GLY A 203 10.21 -3.39 10.93
N VAL A 204 10.74 -2.20 11.16
CA VAL A 204 10.73 -1.12 10.16
C VAL A 204 11.70 -1.50 9.04
N LYS A 205 11.14 -1.91 7.90
CA LYS A 205 11.97 -2.34 6.77
C LYS A 205 12.78 -1.15 6.22
N PRO A 206 14.10 -1.32 6.00
CA PRO A 206 14.93 -0.30 5.37
C PRO A 206 14.42 0.14 3.99
N ARG A 207 14.75 1.36 3.57
CA ARG A 207 14.42 1.88 2.24
C ARG A 207 15.68 2.36 1.52
N LEU A 208 15.56 2.51 0.19
CA LEU A 208 16.59 3.15 -0.62
C LEU A 208 16.96 4.51 -0.02
N GLY A 209 18.25 4.84 0.01
CA GLY A 209 18.70 6.17 0.36
C GLY A 209 18.05 7.23 -0.53
N GLN A 210 17.82 8.44 0.00
CA GLN A 210 17.04 9.47 -0.69
C GLN A 210 17.60 9.84 -2.07
N ALA A 211 18.92 9.77 -2.27
CA ALA A 211 19.56 10.02 -3.56
C ALA A 211 19.13 9.05 -4.69
N ALA A 212 18.57 7.89 -4.35
CA ALA A 212 18.03 6.94 -5.33
C ALA A 212 16.55 7.19 -5.68
N VAL A 213 15.87 8.12 -5.02
CA VAL A 213 14.42 8.36 -5.16
C VAL A 213 14.11 9.83 -5.46
N LEU A 214 14.78 10.75 -4.78
CA LEU A 214 14.64 12.18 -4.97
C LEU A 214 15.64 12.67 -6.01
N HIS A 215 15.12 13.13 -7.14
CA HIS A 215 15.89 13.76 -8.20
C HIS A 215 15.61 15.28 -8.22
N ARG A 216 16.63 16.09 -8.50
CA ARG A 216 16.49 17.54 -8.59
C ARG A 216 16.46 17.94 -10.07
N GLU A 217 15.39 18.61 -10.47
CA GLU A 217 15.10 19.05 -11.85
C GLU A 217 14.92 17.92 -12.88
N GLN A 218 15.86 16.98 -13.00
CA GLN A 218 15.87 15.92 -13.99
C GLN A 218 16.16 14.56 -13.35
N TYR A 219 15.58 13.50 -13.92
CA TYR A 219 15.90 12.13 -13.54
C TYR A 219 17.34 11.80 -13.91
N GLU A 220 18.07 11.18 -12.99
CA GLU A 220 19.46 10.78 -13.20
C GLU A 220 19.71 9.40 -12.61
N TYR A 221 20.38 8.54 -13.40
CA TYR A 221 20.93 7.27 -12.93
C TYR A 221 22.46 7.36 -12.79
N GLY A 222 22.89 8.08 -11.75
CA GLY A 222 24.30 8.41 -11.47
C GLY A 222 24.89 7.65 -10.29
N ASP A 223 26.11 8.05 -9.90
CA ASP A 223 26.89 7.37 -8.86
C ASP A 223 26.19 7.40 -7.49
N ALA A 224 25.57 8.51 -7.12
CA ALA A 224 24.83 8.65 -5.87
C ALA A 224 23.64 7.66 -5.76
N GLN A 225 22.94 7.41 -6.87
CA GLN A 225 21.86 6.42 -6.88
C GLN A 225 22.41 5.00 -6.79
N ARG A 226 23.52 4.69 -7.48
CA ARG A 226 24.19 3.38 -7.40
C ARG A 226 24.68 3.08 -5.98
N GLU A 227 25.34 4.04 -5.34
CA GLU A 227 25.82 3.92 -3.96
C GLU A 227 24.65 3.66 -2.99
N ALA A 228 23.56 4.41 -3.12
CA ALA A 228 22.37 4.23 -2.29
C ALA A 228 21.72 2.85 -2.47
N ILE A 229 21.76 2.28 -3.68
CA ILE A 229 21.27 0.91 -3.96
C ILE A 229 22.18 -0.14 -3.31
N GLU A 230 23.49 -0.06 -3.50
CA GLU A 230 24.46 -1.00 -2.91
C GLU A 230 24.42 -0.96 -1.38
N THR A 231 24.28 0.24 -0.80
CA THR A 231 24.11 0.42 0.65
C THR A 231 22.87 -0.31 1.16
N LEU A 232 21.73 -0.16 0.46
CA LEU A 232 20.52 -0.89 0.83
C LEU A 232 20.73 -2.40 0.69
N ASP A 233 21.41 -2.89 -0.34
CA ASP A 233 21.62 -4.34 -0.50
C ASP A 233 22.32 -4.98 0.71
N ALA A 234 23.34 -4.30 1.25
CA ALA A 234 24.04 -4.74 2.46
C ALA A 234 23.14 -4.67 3.70
N VAL A 235 22.59 -3.50 4.01
CA VAL A 235 21.70 -3.26 5.16
C VAL A 235 20.49 -4.21 5.18
N PHE A 236 19.97 -4.53 4.00
CA PHE A 236 18.80 -5.37 3.86
C PHE A 236 19.10 -6.85 4.18
N LYS A 237 20.34 -7.33 3.98
CA LYS A 237 20.75 -8.67 4.45
C LYS A 237 20.68 -8.77 5.97
N ASP A 238 21.20 -7.75 6.66
CA ASP A 238 21.17 -7.67 8.12
C ASP A 238 19.73 -7.61 8.63
N PHE A 239 18.89 -6.79 8.00
CA PHE A 239 17.46 -6.75 8.31
C PHE A 239 16.79 -8.12 8.14
N GLN A 240 17.03 -8.83 7.03
CA GLN A 240 16.45 -10.16 6.83
C GLN A 240 16.87 -11.14 7.93
N LYS A 241 18.15 -11.10 8.34
CA LYS A 241 18.66 -11.90 9.46
C LYS A 241 17.94 -11.61 10.77
N GLU A 242 17.79 -10.32 11.12
CA GLU A 242 17.05 -9.88 12.31
C GLU A 242 15.57 -10.33 12.29
N GLN A 243 14.99 -10.43 11.09
CA GLN A 243 13.63 -10.92 10.89
C GLN A 243 13.54 -12.46 10.83
N GLY A 244 14.64 -13.19 11.00
CA GLY A 244 14.67 -14.65 10.92
C GLY A 244 14.43 -15.21 9.51
N LEU A 245 14.71 -14.40 8.48
CA LEU A 245 14.52 -14.73 7.07
C LEU A 245 15.88 -15.03 6.39
N PRO A 246 15.88 -15.66 5.21
CA PRO A 246 17.13 -15.91 4.48
C PRO A 246 17.92 -14.62 4.24
N GLU A 247 19.22 -14.63 4.55
CA GLU A 247 20.15 -13.50 4.40
C GLU A 247 20.36 -13.14 2.92
N GLN A 248 19.34 -12.51 2.32
CA GLN A 248 19.30 -12.15 0.91
C GLN A 248 19.23 -10.63 0.76
N GLY A 249 20.14 -10.10 -0.07
CA GLY A 249 20.16 -8.69 -0.43
C GLY A 249 18.94 -8.22 -1.23
N TRP A 250 18.66 -6.94 -1.14
CA TRP A 250 17.54 -6.29 -1.81
C TRP A 250 17.61 -6.45 -3.33
N ILE A 251 18.79 -6.28 -3.95
CA ILE A 251 18.97 -6.33 -5.41
C ILE A 251 18.49 -7.69 -5.95
N ARG A 252 19.00 -8.79 -5.37
CA ARG A 252 18.58 -10.14 -5.76
C ARG A 252 17.08 -10.34 -5.56
N GLN A 253 16.52 -9.83 -4.46
CA GLN A 253 15.10 -9.98 -4.16
C GLN A 253 14.22 -9.27 -5.20
N VAL A 254 14.53 -8.01 -5.55
CA VAL A 254 13.70 -7.25 -6.49
C VAL A 254 13.89 -7.73 -7.93
N LEU A 255 15.11 -8.05 -8.35
CA LEU A 255 15.36 -8.59 -9.70
C LEU A 255 14.66 -9.95 -9.90
N SER A 256 14.57 -10.78 -8.86
CA SER A 256 13.80 -12.03 -8.94
C SER A 256 12.30 -11.81 -9.18
N ARG A 257 11.75 -10.64 -8.86
CA ARG A 257 10.32 -10.33 -9.06
C ARG A 257 10.01 -9.82 -10.47
N VAL A 258 11.02 -9.34 -11.19
CA VAL A 258 10.90 -8.79 -12.55
C VAL A 258 11.65 -9.62 -13.60
N ARG A 259 12.14 -10.81 -13.22
CA ARG A 259 12.97 -11.68 -14.08
C ARG A 259 12.26 -12.18 -15.35
N GLY A 260 10.92 -12.26 -15.31
CA GLY A 260 10.12 -12.90 -16.34
C GLY A 260 8.66 -13.07 -15.93
N THR A 261 7.82 -13.52 -16.86
CA THR A 261 6.37 -13.70 -16.66
C THR A 261 6.04 -14.75 -15.60
N ASP A 262 6.90 -15.77 -15.42
CA ASP A 262 6.80 -16.78 -14.36
C ASP A 262 6.81 -16.17 -12.95
N ALA A 263 7.49 -15.03 -12.76
CA ALA A 263 7.53 -14.30 -11.50
C ALA A 263 6.29 -13.41 -11.25
N MET A 264 5.42 -13.24 -12.27
CA MET A 264 4.28 -12.32 -12.21
C MET A 264 3.00 -12.98 -11.70
N SER A 265 2.97 -14.29 -11.49
CA SER A 265 1.78 -15.01 -10.99
C SER A 265 0.53 -14.80 -11.86
N GLY A 266 0.70 -14.83 -13.19
CA GLY A 266 -0.37 -14.64 -14.18
C GLY A 266 -0.74 -13.18 -14.48
N ARG A 267 -0.09 -12.20 -13.83
CA ARG A 267 -0.38 -10.77 -13.98
C ARG A 267 0.19 -10.16 -15.25
N ASP A 268 0.97 -10.90 -16.03
CA ASP A 268 1.39 -10.54 -17.38
C ASP A 268 0.20 -10.35 -18.33
N ARG A 269 -0.94 -10.98 -18.04
CA ARG A 269 -2.19 -10.87 -18.82
C ARG A 269 -3.17 -9.81 -18.33
N LEU A 270 -2.74 -8.90 -17.45
CA LEU A 270 -3.66 -7.99 -16.75
C LEU A 270 -4.47 -7.10 -17.70
N ARG A 271 -3.89 -6.66 -18.83
CA ARG A 271 -4.61 -5.86 -19.84
C ARG A 271 -5.84 -6.59 -20.40
N GLU A 272 -5.67 -7.85 -20.78
CA GLU A 272 -6.76 -8.69 -21.30
C GLU A 272 -7.86 -8.88 -20.25
N VAL A 273 -7.46 -9.09 -18.99
CA VAL A 273 -8.39 -9.25 -17.88
C VAL A 273 -9.19 -7.97 -17.64
N LEU A 274 -8.54 -6.80 -17.65
CA LEU A 274 -9.22 -5.50 -17.49
C LEU A 274 -10.26 -5.27 -18.60
N GLN A 275 -9.93 -5.64 -19.84
CA GLN A 275 -10.88 -5.57 -20.97
C GLN A 275 -12.10 -6.45 -20.77
N LYS A 276 -11.93 -7.68 -20.26
CA LYS A 276 -13.06 -8.54 -19.89
C LYS A 276 -13.91 -7.99 -18.74
N LEU A 277 -13.27 -7.25 -17.82
CA LEU A 277 -13.94 -6.56 -16.72
C LEU A 277 -14.62 -5.24 -17.16
N GLY A 278 -14.61 -4.91 -18.45
CA GLY A 278 -15.32 -3.76 -19.04
C GLY A 278 -14.43 -2.56 -19.37
N PHE A 279 -13.17 -2.54 -18.90
CA PHE A 279 -12.26 -1.43 -19.17
C PHE A 279 -11.69 -1.53 -20.58
N GLU A 280 -12.17 -0.70 -21.51
CA GLU A 280 -11.70 -0.74 -22.91
C GLU A 280 -10.20 -0.42 -23.05
N LEU A 281 -9.71 0.54 -22.25
CA LEU A 281 -8.32 1.01 -22.23
C LEU A 281 -7.84 1.47 -23.62
N ARG A 282 -8.62 2.39 -24.21
CA ARG A 282 -8.28 3.08 -25.46
C ARG A 282 -7.03 3.94 -25.31
#